data_AF-A0A4R7K6J1-F1
#
_entry.id   AF-A0A4R7K6J1-F1
#
_cell.length_a   1.000
_cell.length_b   1.000
_cell.length_c   1.000
_cell.angle_alpha   90.00
_cell.angle_beta   90.00
_cell.angle_gamma   90.00
#
_symmetry.space_group_name_H-M   'P 1'
#
loop_
_entity.id
_entity.type
_entity.pdbx_description
1 polymer ?
#
loop_
_entity_poly.entity_id
_entity_poly.type
_entity_poly.pdbx_seq_one_letter_code
_entity_poly.pdbx_strand_id
1 'polypeptide(L)'
;MIDIISKYTSFPLGLIKSDLSTIKEDIHRLYELNKANADWEIKSEKLDIEIVASPPEIPAGGAHFPKFVIWTPNNLDGWVAFFANYQDGLHTTKWNLAKRYDRLVIDLTFSNKNLAVYPAYLFQYYGGSDIERIIYSMNDGGPWKFYETGQVQDFENLEHYSKRIKNKRMNNDIILEYLSKIGISIDNSFFHSEMDAIYFERTKW
;
A
#
# COMPACT_ATOMS: atom_id res chain seq x y z
N MET A 1 -11.36 8.95 10.49
CA MET A 1 -10.32 7.98 10.04
C MET A 1 -11.02 6.65 9.89
N ILE A 2 -10.75 5.90 8.83
CA ILE A 2 -11.40 4.62 8.55
C ILE A 2 -11.06 3.62 9.65
N ASP A 3 -12.04 2.80 10.07
CA ASP A 3 -11.97 2.07 11.34
C ASP A 3 -10.76 1.13 11.39
N ILE A 4 -10.54 0.33 10.35
CA ILE A 4 -9.41 -0.60 10.29
C ILE A 4 -8.06 0.13 10.31
N ILE A 5 -7.90 1.20 9.52
CA ILE A 5 -6.66 1.98 9.42
C ILE A 5 -6.35 2.63 10.79
N SER A 6 -7.38 3.07 11.50
CA SER A 6 -7.23 3.75 12.79
C SER A 6 -6.66 2.86 13.89
N LYS A 7 -6.72 1.53 13.74
CA LYS A 7 -6.16 0.59 14.72
C LYS A 7 -4.64 0.54 14.69
N TYR A 8 -4.01 0.96 13.59
CA TYR A 8 -2.56 0.84 13.38
C TYR A 8 -1.86 2.18 13.56
N THR A 9 -0.62 2.13 14.05
CA THR A 9 0.32 3.26 14.08
C THR A 9 0.59 3.78 12.66
N SER A 10 0.94 2.86 11.77
CA SER A 10 1.13 3.07 10.33
C SER A 10 0.42 1.96 9.56
N PHE A 11 -0.19 2.29 8.43
CA PHE A 11 -0.93 1.35 7.59
C PHE A 11 -0.46 1.49 6.13
N PRO A 12 0.42 0.59 5.65
CA PRO A 12 0.78 0.53 4.25
C PRO A 12 -0.35 -0.10 3.45
N LEU A 13 -0.68 0.48 2.31
CA LEU A 13 -1.72 -0.04 1.41
C LEU A 13 -1.27 0.11 -0.03
N GLY A 14 -1.21 -1.00 -0.75
CA GLY A 14 -1.03 -1.01 -2.19
C GLY A 14 -2.36 -1.13 -2.93
N LEU A 15 -2.49 -0.46 -4.06
CA LEU A 15 -3.56 -0.62 -5.04
C LEU A 15 -2.92 -0.94 -6.38
N ILE A 16 -3.36 -1.99 -7.05
CA ILE A 16 -2.77 -2.46 -8.30
C ILE A 16 -3.89 -2.55 -9.34
N LYS A 17 -3.75 -1.84 -10.46
CA LYS A 17 -4.78 -1.79 -11.51
C LYS A 17 -4.75 -3.07 -12.34
N SER A 18 -5.66 -4.00 -12.02
CA SER A 18 -5.88 -5.28 -12.69
C SER A 18 -7.01 -6.04 -11.96
N ASP A 19 -7.39 -7.22 -12.46
CA ASP A 19 -8.20 -8.18 -11.71
C ASP A 19 -7.35 -9.07 -10.77
N LEU A 20 -8.01 -9.68 -9.77
CA LEU A 20 -7.40 -10.52 -8.73
C LEU A 20 -6.67 -11.74 -9.28
N SER A 21 -7.21 -12.39 -10.32
CA SER A 21 -6.63 -13.61 -10.88
C SER A 21 -5.30 -13.32 -11.59
N THR A 22 -5.26 -12.24 -12.36
CA THR A 22 -4.05 -11.77 -13.03
C THR A 22 -2.97 -11.39 -12.02
N ILE A 23 -3.30 -10.65 -10.95
CA ILE A 23 -2.30 -10.27 -9.93
C ILE A 23 -1.79 -11.48 -9.16
N LYS A 24 -2.64 -12.47 -8.86
CA LYS A 24 -2.20 -13.74 -8.26
C LYS A 24 -1.16 -14.42 -9.14
N GLU A 25 -1.43 -14.54 -10.44
CA GLU A 25 -0.51 -15.18 -11.39
C GLU A 25 0.80 -14.41 -11.55
N ASP A 26 0.74 -13.08 -11.65
CA ASP A 26 1.93 -12.23 -11.75
C ASP A 26 2.83 -12.40 -10.50
N ILE A 27 2.24 -12.41 -9.30
CA ILE A 27 2.95 -12.64 -8.04
C ILE A 27 3.55 -14.06 -7.99
N HIS A 28 2.78 -15.07 -8.39
CA HIS A 28 3.27 -16.46 -8.46
C HIS A 28 4.51 -16.55 -9.35
N ARG A 29 4.42 -15.99 -10.57
CA ARG A 29 5.55 -15.95 -11.52
C ARG A 29 6.75 -15.16 -10.96
N LEU A 30 6.52 -14.05 -10.25
CA LEU A 30 7.62 -13.31 -9.60
C LEU A 30 8.39 -14.17 -8.61
N TYR A 31 7.69 -14.94 -7.79
CA TYR A 31 8.33 -15.73 -6.75
C TYR A 31 8.91 -17.05 -7.29
N GLU A 32 8.30 -17.66 -8.30
CA GLU A 32 8.89 -18.80 -9.02
C GLU A 32 10.19 -18.42 -9.72
N LEU A 33 10.23 -17.27 -10.40
CA LEU A 33 11.43 -16.79 -11.11
C LEU A 33 12.59 -16.47 -10.16
N ASN A 34 12.28 -16.07 -8.93
CA ASN A 34 13.30 -15.69 -7.95
C ASN A 34 13.98 -16.88 -7.26
N LYS A 35 13.55 -18.15 -7.51
CA LYS A 35 14.18 -19.46 -7.17
C LYS A 35 15.07 -19.56 -5.90
N ALA A 36 14.90 -18.69 -4.93
CA ALA A 36 15.70 -18.66 -3.70
C ALA A 36 14.98 -19.52 -2.65
N ASN A 37 14.76 -20.81 -2.93
CA ASN A 37 14.21 -21.83 -2.00
C ASN A 37 13.03 -21.39 -1.10
N ALA A 38 12.28 -20.38 -1.52
CA ALA A 38 11.24 -19.76 -0.74
C ALA A 38 9.94 -20.52 -0.99
N ASP A 39 9.53 -21.32 -0.03
CA ASP A 39 8.23 -21.98 -0.07
C ASP A 39 7.15 -20.97 0.34
N TRP A 40 6.26 -20.64 -0.58
CA TRP A 40 5.10 -19.79 -0.33
C TRP A 40 3.86 -20.66 -0.17
N GLU A 41 3.19 -20.52 0.96
CA GLU A 41 1.84 -21.05 1.15
C GLU A 41 0.84 -20.01 0.63
N ILE A 42 -0.09 -20.47 -0.22
CA ILE A 42 -1.13 -19.62 -0.81
C ILE A 42 -2.49 -20.18 -0.41
N LYS A 43 -3.34 -19.35 0.20
CA LYS A 43 -4.69 -19.71 0.65
C LYS A 43 -5.72 -18.74 0.11
N SER A 44 -6.93 -19.24 -0.14
CA SER A 44 -8.09 -18.43 -0.49
C SER A 44 -9.12 -18.58 0.62
N GLU A 45 -9.41 -17.47 1.30
CA GLU A 45 -10.29 -17.42 2.46
C GLU A 45 -10.98 -16.06 2.55
N LYS A 46 -11.98 -15.93 3.42
CA LYS A 46 -12.63 -14.65 3.70
C LYS A 46 -11.59 -13.61 4.15
N LEU A 47 -11.76 -12.36 3.71
CA LEU A 47 -10.86 -11.26 4.08
C LEU A 47 -10.88 -10.98 5.59
N ASP A 48 -9.70 -11.05 6.19
CA ASP A 48 -9.34 -10.66 7.54
C ASP A 48 -7.88 -10.17 7.53
N ILE A 49 -7.74 -8.86 7.60
CA ILE A 49 -6.44 -8.17 7.52
C ILE A 49 -5.60 -8.41 8.77
N GLU A 50 -6.23 -8.64 9.91
CA GLU A 50 -5.53 -8.74 11.20
C GLU A 50 -4.75 -10.07 11.34
N ILE A 51 -5.08 -11.07 10.52
CA ILE A 51 -4.31 -12.32 10.36
C ILE A 51 -2.95 -12.06 9.72
N VAL A 52 -2.85 -11.07 8.83
CA VAL A 52 -1.58 -10.71 8.17
C VAL A 52 -0.69 -9.94 9.14
N ALA A 53 -1.24 -8.93 9.81
CA ALA A 53 -0.54 -8.16 10.82
C ALA A 53 -1.53 -7.70 11.88
N SER A 54 -1.29 -8.04 13.14
CA SER A 54 -2.14 -7.61 14.23
C SER A 54 -1.81 -6.17 14.65
N PRO A 55 -2.81 -5.31 14.93
CA PRO A 55 -2.57 -3.95 15.41
C PRO A 55 -1.96 -3.95 16.83
N PRO A 56 -1.33 -2.85 17.27
CA PRO A 56 -1.24 -1.56 16.58
C PRO A 56 0.03 -1.38 15.73
N GLU A 57 1.01 -2.27 15.83
CA GLU A 57 2.31 -2.10 15.17
C GLU A 57 2.50 -3.12 14.04
N ILE A 58 2.91 -2.61 12.88
CA ILE A 58 3.42 -3.43 11.80
C ILE A 58 4.95 -3.39 11.92
N PRO A 59 5.64 -4.55 12.01
CA PRO A 59 7.08 -4.58 12.22
C PRO A 59 7.85 -4.09 10.98
N ALA A 60 9.07 -3.62 11.20
CA ALA A 60 10.03 -3.43 10.12
C ALA A 60 10.38 -4.80 9.48
N GLY A 61 10.71 -4.79 8.19
CA GLY A 61 11.07 -6.02 7.48
C GLY A 61 12.34 -6.69 8.01
N GLY A 62 12.50 -7.98 7.69
CA GLY A 62 13.76 -8.72 7.91
C GLY A 62 13.83 -9.59 9.18
N ALA A 63 12.96 -9.40 10.16
CA ALA A 63 12.93 -10.21 11.39
C ALA A 63 11.90 -11.37 11.37
N HIS A 64 10.94 -11.33 10.46
CA HIS A 64 9.83 -12.29 10.34
C HIS A 64 9.63 -12.68 8.89
N PHE A 65 8.94 -13.79 8.61
CA PHE A 65 8.58 -14.10 7.24
C PHE A 65 7.55 -13.11 6.67
N PRO A 66 7.67 -12.72 5.39
CA PRO A 66 6.68 -11.88 4.75
C PRO A 66 5.34 -12.61 4.66
N LYS A 67 4.30 -11.92 5.08
CA LYS A 67 2.89 -12.29 4.93
C LYS A 67 2.15 -11.14 4.29
N PHE A 68 1.26 -11.43 3.35
CA PHE A 68 0.41 -10.42 2.75
C PHE A 68 -0.88 -11.01 2.22
N VAL A 69 -1.85 -10.13 2.01
CA VAL A 69 -3.15 -10.46 1.44
C VAL A 69 -3.45 -9.53 0.27
N ILE A 70 -4.06 -10.09 -0.77
CA ILE A 70 -4.65 -9.33 -1.87
C ILE A 70 -6.15 -9.62 -1.97
N TRP A 71 -6.93 -8.61 -2.33
CA TRP A 71 -8.38 -8.76 -2.51
C TRP A 71 -8.93 -7.75 -3.52
N THR A 72 -10.14 -8.00 -4.00
CA THR A 72 -10.93 -7.01 -4.77
C THR A 72 -11.90 -6.31 -3.81
N PRO A 73 -11.75 -5.01 -3.54
CA PRO A 73 -12.69 -4.26 -2.71
C PRO A 73 -14.09 -4.25 -3.33
N ASN A 74 -15.14 -4.36 -2.51
CA ASN A 74 -16.53 -4.34 -2.97
C ASN A 74 -16.94 -3.07 -3.74
N ASN A 75 -16.29 -1.95 -3.43
CA ASN A 75 -16.58 -0.64 -4.00
C ASN A 75 -15.56 -0.20 -5.07
N LEU A 76 -14.68 -1.10 -5.54
CA LEU A 76 -13.61 -0.74 -6.46
C LEU A 76 -13.27 -1.86 -7.46
N ASP A 77 -13.98 -1.85 -8.59
CA ASP A 77 -13.72 -2.76 -9.70
C ASP A 77 -12.44 -2.40 -10.46
N GLY A 78 -11.75 -3.43 -10.97
CA GLY A 78 -10.54 -3.28 -11.78
C GLY A 78 -9.29 -2.88 -10.99
N TRP A 79 -9.36 -2.94 -9.67
CA TRP A 79 -8.22 -2.76 -8.77
C TRP A 79 -8.14 -3.89 -7.76
N VAL A 80 -6.91 -4.27 -7.45
CA VAL A 80 -6.57 -5.21 -6.38
C VAL A 80 -5.91 -4.44 -5.26
N ALA A 81 -6.45 -4.56 -4.06
CA ALA A 81 -5.83 -4.05 -2.85
C ALA A 81 -4.77 -5.03 -2.34
N PHE A 82 -3.72 -4.51 -1.72
CA PHE A 82 -2.56 -5.26 -1.24
C PHE A 82 -2.17 -4.75 0.16
N PHE A 83 -2.17 -5.64 1.15
CA PHE A 83 -1.73 -5.33 2.51
C PHE A 83 -0.70 -6.35 2.99
N ALA A 84 0.38 -5.90 3.61
CA ALA A 84 1.47 -6.76 4.07
C ALA A 84 1.88 -6.47 5.51
N ASN A 85 2.54 -7.45 6.11
CA ASN A 85 3.01 -7.41 7.49
C ASN A 85 4.32 -6.64 7.70
N TYR A 86 4.76 -5.84 6.72
CA TYR A 86 5.92 -4.98 6.83
C TYR A 86 5.56 -3.52 6.62
N GLN A 87 6.27 -2.62 7.33
CA GLN A 87 6.07 -1.17 7.22
C GLN A 87 6.25 -0.61 5.80
N ASP A 88 7.10 -1.23 4.98
CA ASP A 88 7.28 -0.86 3.57
C ASP A 88 6.17 -1.40 2.65
N GLY A 89 5.22 -2.17 3.19
CA GLY A 89 4.14 -2.79 2.44
C GLY A 89 4.61 -3.78 1.37
N LEU A 90 5.82 -4.34 1.49
CA LEU A 90 6.49 -5.12 0.44
C LEU A 90 6.62 -4.34 -0.88
N HIS A 91 7.11 -3.11 -0.78
CA HIS A 91 7.35 -2.21 -1.92
C HIS A 91 8.03 -2.91 -3.10
N THR A 92 9.06 -3.72 -2.85
CA THR A 92 9.79 -4.47 -3.90
C THR A 92 8.90 -5.41 -4.70
N THR A 93 7.91 -6.07 -4.09
CA THR A 93 6.95 -6.93 -4.80
C THR A 93 6.14 -6.08 -5.78
N LYS A 94 5.55 -4.99 -5.29
CA LYS A 94 4.71 -4.08 -6.09
C LYS A 94 5.50 -3.37 -7.19
N TRP A 95 6.75 -2.98 -6.90
CA TRP A 95 7.68 -2.43 -7.89
C TRP A 95 7.94 -3.41 -9.03
N ASN A 96 8.16 -4.69 -8.73
CA ASN A 96 8.34 -5.71 -9.77
C ASN A 96 7.05 -5.98 -10.54
N LEU A 97 5.88 -5.91 -9.90
CA LEU A 97 4.59 -5.95 -10.62
C LEU A 97 4.49 -4.81 -11.63
N ALA A 98 4.84 -3.59 -11.22
CA ALA A 98 4.81 -2.42 -12.08
C ALA A 98 5.81 -2.52 -13.25
N LYS A 99 7.08 -2.87 -12.98
CA LYS A 99 8.13 -2.85 -14.02
C LYS A 99 8.16 -4.09 -14.90
N ARG A 100 7.78 -5.28 -14.41
CA ARG A 100 7.86 -6.54 -15.19
C ARG A 100 6.56 -6.90 -15.90
N TYR A 101 5.41 -6.48 -15.38
CA TYR A 101 4.10 -6.81 -15.93
C TYR A 101 3.28 -5.57 -16.30
N ASP A 102 3.91 -4.39 -16.34
CA ASP A 102 3.30 -3.12 -16.72
C ASP A 102 1.99 -2.82 -15.95
N ARG A 103 2.03 -3.05 -14.63
CA ARG A 103 0.91 -2.75 -13.74
C ARG A 103 1.01 -1.31 -13.26
N LEU A 104 -0.09 -0.57 -13.34
CA LEU A 104 -0.21 0.69 -12.61
C LEU A 104 -0.41 0.40 -11.12
N VAL A 105 0.40 1.01 -10.28
CA VAL A 105 0.40 0.83 -8.83
C VAL A 105 0.28 2.17 -8.11
N ILE A 106 -0.56 2.19 -7.08
CA ILE A 106 -0.59 3.24 -6.07
C ILE A 106 -0.11 2.64 -4.76
N ASP A 107 0.97 3.16 -4.19
CA ASP A 107 1.52 2.70 -2.92
C ASP A 107 1.38 3.79 -1.87
N LEU A 108 0.71 3.47 -0.77
CA LEU A 108 0.27 4.44 0.21
C LEU A 108 0.80 4.08 1.60
N THR A 109 0.96 5.10 2.42
CA THR A 109 1.11 4.92 3.87
C THR A 109 0.23 5.92 4.58
N PHE A 110 -0.72 5.41 5.37
CA PHE A 110 -1.47 6.19 6.33
C PHE A 110 -0.80 6.09 7.70
N SER A 111 -0.91 7.14 8.51
CA SER A 111 -0.46 7.09 9.91
C SER A 111 -1.55 7.58 10.86
N ASN A 112 -1.71 6.90 11.99
CA ASN A 112 -2.50 7.38 13.11
C ASN A 112 -1.64 8.27 14.01
N LYS A 113 -1.84 9.59 13.95
CA LYS A 113 -1.09 10.57 14.76
C LYS A 113 -1.25 10.39 16.27
N ASN A 114 -2.29 9.69 16.72
CA ASN A 114 -2.55 9.46 18.13
C ASN A 114 -1.80 8.23 18.65
N LEU A 115 -1.33 7.34 17.76
CA LEU A 115 -0.61 6.12 18.12
C LEU A 115 0.86 6.18 17.70
N ALA A 116 1.16 6.74 16.53
CA ALA A 116 2.50 6.74 15.96
C ALA A 116 3.42 7.78 16.62
N VAL A 117 4.57 7.33 17.10
CA VAL A 117 5.66 8.20 17.58
C VAL A 117 6.30 8.96 16.40
N TYR A 118 6.48 8.28 15.27
CA TYR A 118 7.14 8.79 14.07
C TYR A 118 6.23 8.65 12.84
N PRO A 119 5.18 9.49 12.71
CA PRO A 119 4.19 9.37 11.64
C PRO A 119 4.77 9.68 10.26
N ALA A 120 4.33 8.92 9.26
CA ALA A 120 4.64 9.08 7.85
C ALA A 120 3.38 9.02 6.97
N TYR A 121 3.35 9.86 5.94
CA TYR A 121 2.30 9.89 4.92
C TYR A 121 2.97 9.75 3.57
N LEU A 122 2.69 8.68 2.86
CA LEU A 122 3.28 8.36 1.56
C LEU A 122 2.20 8.21 0.51
N PHE A 123 2.47 8.75 -0.67
CA PHE A 123 1.71 8.49 -1.88
C PHE A 123 2.71 8.30 -3.02
N GLN A 124 2.77 7.09 -3.55
CA GLN A 124 3.52 6.76 -4.75
C GLN A 124 2.54 6.33 -5.83
N TYR A 125 2.79 6.75 -7.05
CA TYR A 125 1.99 6.44 -8.22
C TYR A 125 2.96 6.10 -9.35
N TYR A 126 2.99 4.84 -9.77
CA TYR A 126 4.02 4.34 -10.68
C TYR A 126 3.57 3.15 -11.52
N GLY A 127 4.24 2.93 -12.66
CA GLY A 127 3.89 1.88 -13.63
C GLY A 127 2.87 2.34 -14.68
N GLY A 128 2.61 1.53 -15.71
CA GLY A 128 1.82 1.94 -16.88
C GLY A 128 2.62 2.87 -17.81
N SER A 129 3.78 2.38 -18.28
CA SER A 129 4.78 3.07 -19.12
C SER A 129 5.14 4.51 -18.66
N ASP A 130 6.29 4.64 -17.99
CA ASP A 130 6.97 5.90 -17.62
C ASP A 130 6.39 6.77 -16.49
N ILE A 131 5.36 6.30 -15.79
CA ILE A 131 4.89 6.96 -14.56
C ILE A 131 5.79 6.57 -13.38
N GLU A 132 6.35 7.57 -12.71
CA GLU A 132 7.02 7.42 -11.43
C GLU A 132 6.90 8.72 -10.63
N ARG A 133 5.94 8.76 -9.70
CA ARG A 133 5.64 9.90 -8.84
C ARG A 133 5.69 9.47 -7.39
N ILE A 134 6.45 10.18 -6.55
CA ILE A 134 6.57 9.92 -5.12
C ILE A 134 6.37 11.24 -4.38
N ILE A 135 5.47 11.25 -3.40
CA ILE A 135 5.22 12.38 -2.51
C ILE A 135 5.11 11.84 -1.08
N TYR A 136 5.82 12.45 -0.13
CA TYR A 136 5.62 12.13 1.28
C TYR A 136 5.88 13.28 2.23
N SER A 137 5.24 13.18 3.40
CA SER A 137 5.63 13.91 4.61
C SER A 137 5.88 12.92 5.74
N MET A 138 7.03 12.99 6.40
CA MET A 138 7.36 12.11 7.53
C MET A 138 8.08 12.82 8.67
N ASN A 139 7.90 12.29 9.87
CA ASN A 139 8.71 12.59 11.05
C ASN A 139 9.50 11.34 11.42
N ASP A 140 10.81 11.45 11.50
CA ASP A 140 11.73 10.35 11.83
C ASP A 140 12.65 10.77 12.99
N GLY A 141 12.04 11.06 14.15
CA GLY A 141 12.78 11.51 15.34
C GLY A 141 13.27 12.96 15.31
N GLY A 142 12.76 13.79 14.39
CA GLY A 142 13.26 15.15 14.17
C GLY A 142 12.21 16.10 13.59
N PRO A 143 12.63 17.19 12.92
CA PRO A 143 11.69 18.05 12.22
C PRO A 143 11.03 17.28 11.07
N TRP A 144 9.76 17.60 10.81
CA TRP A 144 9.06 17.05 9.64
C TRP A 144 9.87 17.29 8.35
N LYS A 145 9.87 16.28 7.49
CA LYS A 145 10.40 16.34 6.13
C LYS A 145 9.23 16.23 5.17
N PHE A 146 9.29 16.99 4.10
CA PHE A 146 8.42 16.84 2.92
C PHE A 146 9.34 16.58 1.74
N TYR A 147 8.97 15.65 0.90
CA TYR A 147 9.72 15.24 -0.28
C TYR A 147 8.76 14.97 -1.42
N GLU A 148 9.20 15.31 -2.61
CA GLU A 148 8.53 14.94 -3.85
C GLU A 148 9.58 14.66 -4.95
N THR A 149 9.26 13.77 -5.89
CA THR A 149 10.03 13.57 -7.12
C THR A 149 9.13 13.02 -8.21
N GLY A 150 9.59 13.12 -9.46
CA GLY A 150 8.81 12.72 -10.63
C GLY A 150 7.80 13.76 -11.10
N GLN A 151 7.15 13.47 -12.22
CA GLN A 151 6.20 14.38 -12.85
C GLN A 151 4.93 14.54 -12.00
N VAL A 152 4.55 15.79 -11.75
CA VAL A 152 3.27 16.13 -11.11
C VAL A 152 2.12 15.59 -11.95
N GLN A 153 1.17 14.94 -11.29
CA GLN A 153 -0.02 14.36 -11.90
C GLN A 153 -1.23 15.28 -11.77
N ASP A 154 -2.20 15.14 -12.68
CA ASP A 154 -3.38 16.02 -12.76
C ASP A 154 -4.31 15.94 -11.53
N PHE A 155 -4.22 14.86 -10.75
CA PHE A 155 -4.98 14.72 -9.50
C PHE A 155 -4.39 15.55 -8.34
N GLU A 156 -3.15 16.01 -8.44
CA GLU A 156 -2.46 16.67 -7.33
C GLU A 156 -2.95 18.10 -7.09
N ASN A 157 -2.96 18.53 -5.83
CA ASN A 157 -3.24 19.92 -5.44
C ASN A 157 -1.95 20.59 -4.93
N LEU A 158 -1.27 21.33 -5.83
CA LEU A 158 0.01 21.96 -5.53
C LEU A 158 -0.06 23.06 -4.43
N GLU A 159 -1.25 23.58 -4.11
CA GLU A 159 -1.41 24.50 -2.97
C GLU A 159 -1.04 23.83 -1.64
N HIS A 160 -1.14 22.50 -1.56
CA HIS A 160 -0.68 21.79 -0.38
C HIS A 160 0.84 21.87 -0.22
N TYR A 161 1.62 21.88 -1.30
CA TYR A 161 3.07 21.76 -1.25
C TYR A 161 3.73 23.06 -0.79
N SER A 162 3.06 24.19 -1.03
CA SER A 162 3.51 25.52 -0.61
C SER A 162 3.24 25.82 0.88
N LYS A 163 2.45 25.00 1.59
CA LYS A 163 2.11 25.25 3.01
C LYS A 163 3.38 25.36 3.87
N ARG A 164 3.40 26.33 4.79
CA ARG A 164 4.54 26.54 5.71
C ARG A 164 4.84 25.32 6.57
N ILE A 165 3.81 24.62 7.04
CA ILE A 165 3.96 23.47 7.95
C ILE A 165 4.03 22.18 7.12
N LYS A 166 5.17 21.49 7.16
CA LYS A 166 5.45 20.32 6.31
C LYS A 166 4.48 19.15 6.49
N ASN A 167 4.01 18.89 7.72
CA ASN A 167 3.00 17.85 7.97
C ASN A 167 1.59 18.18 7.44
N LYS A 168 1.38 19.39 6.92
CA LYS A 168 0.16 19.79 6.22
C LYS A 168 0.30 19.70 4.69
N ARG A 169 1.51 19.42 4.18
CA ARG A 169 1.79 19.25 2.74
C ARG A 169 1.39 17.87 2.22
N MET A 170 1.48 16.86 3.08
CA MET A 170 0.93 15.52 2.86
C MET A 170 0.41 14.99 4.20
N ASN A 171 -0.78 14.38 4.20
CA ASN A 171 -1.42 13.73 5.35
C ASN A 171 -2.54 12.79 4.86
N ASN A 172 -3.18 12.05 5.76
CA ASN A 172 -4.26 11.12 5.41
C ASN A 172 -5.40 11.77 4.61
N ASP A 173 -5.80 13.00 4.93
CA ASP A 173 -6.90 13.68 4.23
C ASP A 173 -6.51 14.01 2.78
N ILE A 174 -5.25 14.42 2.57
CA ILE A 174 -4.71 14.70 1.23
C ILE A 174 -4.55 13.40 0.42
N ILE A 175 -4.14 12.30 1.06
CA ILE A 175 -4.11 10.97 0.39
C ILE A 175 -5.51 10.62 -0.12
N LEU A 176 -6.53 10.77 0.73
CA LEU A 176 -7.92 10.46 0.35
C LEU A 176 -8.44 11.42 -0.74
N GLU A 177 -8.09 12.72 -0.69
CA GLU A 177 -8.38 13.67 -1.76
C GLU A 177 -7.80 13.20 -3.09
N TYR A 178 -6.51 12.84 -3.13
CA TYR A 178 -5.85 12.41 -4.36
C TYR A 178 -6.45 11.13 -4.92
N LEU A 179 -6.74 10.15 -4.06
CA LEU A 179 -7.44 8.92 -4.47
C LEU A 179 -8.81 9.21 -5.07
N SER A 180 -9.60 10.08 -4.44
CA SER A 180 -10.93 10.44 -4.94
C SER A 180 -10.89 11.06 -6.33
N LYS A 181 -9.87 11.87 -6.64
CA LYS A 181 -9.66 12.46 -7.97
C LYS A 181 -9.23 11.42 -9.02
N ILE A 182 -8.62 10.32 -8.60
CA ILE A 182 -8.33 9.15 -9.45
C ILE A 182 -9.58 8.26 -9.61
N GLY A 183 -10.65 8.51 -8.85
CA GLY A 183 -11.88 7.72 -8.85
C GLY A 183 -11.86 6.55 -7.86
N ILE A 184 -10.99 6.61 -6.85
CA ILE A 184 -10.84 5.56 -5.83
C ILE A 184 -11.41 6.07 -4.50
N SER A 185 -12.37 5.33 -3.94
CA SER A 185 -12.92 5.59 -2.60
C SER A 185 -12.42 4.55 -1.60
N ILE A 186 -11.75 5.00 -0.54
CA ILE A 186 -11.40 4.14 0.60
C ILE A 186 -12.32 4.52 1.77
N ASP A 187 -13.27 3.65 2.04
CA ASP A 187 -14.18 3.71 3.18
C ASP A 187 -14.20 2.34 3.90
N ASN A 188 -15.11 2.11 4.84
CA ASN A 188 -15.18 0.81 5.52
C ASN A 188 -15.57 -0.35 4.57
N SER A 189 -16.31 -0.09 3.48
CA SER A 189 -16.67 -1.13 2.50
C SER A 189 -15.49 -1.58 1.64
N PHE A 190 -14.47 -0.73 1.49
CA PHE A 190 -13.21 -1.06 0.81
C PHE A 190 -12.51 -2.29 1.43
N PHE A 191 -12.69 -2.47 2.74
CA PHE A 191 -12.11 -3.58 3.51
C PHE A 191 -13.04 -4.80 3.60
N HIS A 192 -14.00 -4.89 2.68
CA HIS A 192 -14.86 -6.05 2.46
C HIS A 192 -14.72 -6.52 1.01
N SER A 193 -14.89 -7.83 0.81
CA SER A 193 -14.90 -8.47 -0.50
C SER A 193 -16.00 -9.53 -0.53
N GLU A 194 -16.78 -9.57 -1.60
CA GLU A 194 -17.72 -10.67 -1.90
C GLU A 194 -16.99 -11.93 -2.37
N MET A 195 -15.73 -11.80 -2.78
CA MET A 195 -14.86 -12.91 -3.17
C MET A 195 -13.89 -13.25 -2.03
N ASP A 196 -13.39 -14.48 -2.03
CA ASP A 196 -12.29 -14.84 -1.15
C ASP A 196 -11.05 -14.00 -1.48
N ALA A 197 -10.40 -13.50 -0.42
CA ALA A 197 -9.10 -12.87 -0.50
C ALA A 197 -8.01 -13.95 -0.66
N ILE A 198 -6.86 -13.55 -1.17
CA ILE A 198 -5.74 -14.47 -1.41
C ILE A 198 -4.58 -14.09 -0.49
N TYR A 199 -4.25 -15.02 0.39
CA TYR A 199 -3.18 -14.89 1.37
C TYR A 199 -1.92 -15.56 0.86
N PHE A 200 -0.79 -14.92 1.12
CA PHE A 200 0.54 -15.40 0.80
C PHE A 200 1.37 -15.36 2.09
N GLU A 201 1.91 -16.51 2.48
CA GLU A 201 2.82 -16.62 3.61
C GLU A 201 4.09 -17.34 3.18
N ARG A 202 5.23 -16.69 3.37
CA ARG A 202 6.51 -17.37 3.18
C ARG A 202 6.79 -18.27 4.37
N THR A 203 7.18 -19.51 4.12
CA THR A 203 7.40 -20.52 5.15
C THR A 203 8.89 -20.88 5.36
N LYS A 204 9.77 -20.47 4.43
CA LYS A 204 11.23 -20.70 4.48
C LYS A 204 12.03 -19.53 3.88
N TRP A 205 13.23 -19.29 4.42
CA TRP A 205 14.18 -18.23 3.99
C TRP A 205 14.97 -18.60 2.74
#